data_AF-A0A1H7M6W9-F1
#
_entry.id   AF-A0A1H7M6W9-F1
#
_cell.length_a   1.000
_cell.length_b   1.000
_cell.length_c   1.000
_cell.angle_alpha   90.00
_cell.angle_beta   90.00
_cell.angle_gamma   90.00
#
_symmetry.space_group_name_H-M   'P 1'
#
loop_
_entity.id
_entity.type
_entity.pdbx_description
1 polymer ?
#
loop_
_entity_poly.entity_id
_entity_poly.type
_entity_poly.pdbx_seq_one_letter_code
_entity_poly.pdbx_strand_id
1 'polypeptide(L)'
;MGQFKIAVNEDILKEYEEILQIHSAIGAAKIVIDIFEESPDVIYQRVSYHWDAIKKDRDDNKFFDVAVVSSVHYLVTNDKHFDEAKRLKFPKIHIIRSEEFMGILNDNNFDNPTLIEVS
;
A
#
# COMPACT_ATOMS: atom_id res chain seq x y z
N MET A 1 -0.41 16.19 11.65
CA MET A 1 -0.88 15.23 10.63
C MET A 1 0.28 15.01 9.69
N GLY A 2 0.51 13.77 9.27
CA GLY A 2 1.54 13.41 8.30
C GLY A 2 1.31 14.05 6.93
N GLN A 3 2.33 13.96 6.07
CA GLN A 3 2.24 14.48 4.70
C GLN A 3 1.38 13.60 3.79
N PHE A 4 1.12 12.35 4.19
CA PHE A 4 0.29 11.38 3.47
C PHE A 4 -0.31 10.37 4.46
N LYS A 5 -1.31 9.63 4.00
CA LYS A 5 -1.90 8.50 4.73
C LYS A 5 -1.58 7.20 4.02
N ILE A 6 -1.35 6.12 4.77
CA ILE A 6 -1.12 4.79 4.22
C ILE A 6 -2.31 3.86 4.53
N ALA A 7 -2.80 3.15 3.53
CA ALA A 7 -3.83 2.15 3.68
C ALA A 7 -3.21 0.75 3.77
N VAL A 8 -3.62 -0.02 4.76
CA VAL A 8 -3.10 -1.37 5.04
C VAL A 8 -4.23 -2.33 5.43
N ASN A 9 -3.97 -3.63 5.35
CA ASN A 9 -4.81 -4.67 5.95
C ASN A 9 -3.94 -5.64 6.78
N GLU A 10 -4.58 -6.67 7.34
CA GLU A 10 -3.88 -7.70 8.11
C GLU A 10 -2.78 -8.42 7.32
N ASP A 11 -3.03 -8.75 6.06
CA ASP A 11 -2.09 -9.51 5.23
C ASP A 11 -0.84 -8.69 4.91
N ILE A 12 -1.02 -7.40 4.58
CA ILE A 12 0.08 -6.46 4.36
C ILE A 12 0.90 -6.29 5.65
N LEU A 13 0.25 -6.09 6.80
CA LEU A 13 0.98 -5.94 8.07
C LEU A 13 1.81 -7.19 8.41
N LYS A 14 1.28 -8.39 8.13
CA LYS A 14 2.03 -9.65 8.33
C LYS A 14 3.26 -9.73 7.43
N GLU A 15 3.18 -9.28 6.19
CA GLU A 15 4.33 -9.26 5.28
C GLU A 15 5.42 -8.30 5.76
N TYR A 16 5.04 -7.11 6.24
CA TYR A 16 6.00 -6.23 6.91
C TYR A 16 6.60 -6.89 8.16
N GLU A 17 5.79 -7.60 8.96
CA GLU A 17 6.27 -8.34 10.13
C GLU A 17 7.32 -9.38 9.72
N GLU A 18 7.05 -10.18 8.69
CA GLU A 18 7.97 -11.20 8.16
C GLU A 18 9.29 -10.57 7.66
N ILE A 19 9.21 -9.50 6.86
CA ILE A 19 10.40 -8.79 6.37
C ILE A 19 11.21 -8.24 7.54
N LEU A 20 10.56 -7.64 8.53
CA LEU A 20 11.24 -7.08 9.70
C LEU A 20 11.85 -8.17 10.58
N GLN A 21 11.20 -9.32 10.76
CA GLN A 21 11.76 -10.45 11.51
C GLN A 21 13.03 -10.99 10.86
N ILE A 22 13.13 -10.99 9.52
CA ILE A 22 14.33 -11.42 8.80
C ILE A 22 15.48 -10.43 8.98
N HIS A 23 15.19 -9.13 8.99
CA HIS A 23 16.21 -8.07 8.89
C HIS A 23 16.51 -7.35 10.22
N SER A 24 15.76 -7.62 11.29
CA SER A 24 15.80 -6.84 12.54
C SER A 24 16.00 -7.67 13.80
N ALA A 25 16.26 -7.00 14.92
CA ALA A 25 16.32 -7.62 16.23
C ALA A 25 14.96 -8.18 16.67
N ILE A 26 14.98 -9.25 17.47
CA ILE A 26 13.78 -9.84 18.07
C ILE A 26 12.96 -8.76 18.78
N GLY A 27 11.68 -8.65 18.40
CA GLY A 27 10.74 -7.67 18.97
C GLY A 27 10.64 -6.34 18.20
N ALA A 28 11.53 -6.06 17.24
CA ALA A 28 11.44 -4.84 16.41
C ALA A 28 10.17 -4.83 15.54
N ALA A 29 9.79 -5.98 14.97
CA ALA A 29 8.59 -6.11 14.16
C ALA A 29 7.33 -5.70 14.95
N LYS A 30 7.17 -6.21 16.18
CA LYS A 30 6.04 -5.87 17.05
C LYS A 30 5.94 -4.37 17.32
N ILE A 31 7.06 -3.70 17.61
CA ILE A 31 7.07 -2.25 17.85
C ILE A 31 6.60 -1.48 16.61
N VAL A 32 7.03 -1.88 15.42
CA VAL A 32 6.61 -1.23 14.16
C VAL A 32 5.13 -1.46 13.89
N ILE A 33 4.62 -2.66 14.14
CA ILE A 33 3.18 -2.95 14.01
C ILE A 33 2.36 -2.14 15.01
N ASP A 34 2.76 -2.08 16.28
CA ASP A 34 2.09 -1.26 17.30
C ASP A 34 2.05 0.23 16.87
N ILE A 35 3.11 0.75 16.22
CA ILE A 35 3.13 2.11 15.66
C ILE A 35 2.12 2.26 14.52
N PHE A 36 1.99 1.29 13.62
CA PHE A 36 1.01 1.34 12.54
C PHE A 36 -0.42 1.33 13.08
N GLU A 37 -0.71 0.53 14.11
CA GLU A 37 -2.04 0.45 14.73
C GLU A 37 -2.45 1.75 15.44
N GLU A 38 -1.52 2.42 16.10
CA GLU A 38 -1.78 3.65 16.86
C GLU A 38 -1.67 4.94 16.01
N SER A 39 -1.20 4.83 14.77
CA SER A 39 -0.96 6.01 13.92
C SER A 39 -2.25 6.57 13.30
N PRO A 40 -2.54 7.88 13.48
CA PRO A 40 -3.70 8.52 12.86
C PRO A 40 -3.57 8.68 11.33
N ASP A 41 -2.38 8.45 10.78
CA ASP A 41 -2.08 8.52 9.35
C ASP A 41 -2.15 7.12 8.68
N VAL A 42 -2.57 6.09 9.43
CA VAL A 42 -2.80 4.73 8.91
C VAL A 42 -4.29 4.46 8.81
N ILE A 43 -4.71 3.97 7.64
CA ILE A 43 -6.08 3.56 7.36
C ILE A 43 -6.10 2.03 7.30
N TYR A 44 -6.67 1.42 8.34
CA TYR A 44 -6.85 -0.02 8.36
C TYR A 44 -8.13 -0.41 7.62
N GLN A 45 -7.99 -1.21 6.55
CA GLN A 45 -9.10 -1.62 5.70
C GLN A 45 -9.24 -3.14 5.64
N ARG A 46 -10.45 -3.65 5.84
CA ARG A 46 -10.78 -5.04 5.53
C ARG A 46 -11.20 -5.18 4.08
N VAL A 47 -10.63 -6.16 3.40
CA VAL A 47 -11.01 -6.57 2.04
C VAL A 47 -12.09 -7.64 2.12
N SER A 48 -13.18 -7.46 1.41
CA SER A 48 -14.29 -8.41 1.31
C SER A 48 -14.53 -8.92 -0.12
N TYR A 49 -13.78 -8.38 -1.09
CA TYR A 49 -13.89 -8.73 -2.49
C TYR A 49 -12.51 -8.76 -3.14
N HIS A 50 -12.25 -9.81 -3.91
CA HIS A 50 -11.00 -9.99 -4.65
C HIS A 50 -11.22 -9.71 -6.13
N TRP A 51 -10.52 -8.72 -6.67
CA TRP A 51 -10.67 -8.30 -8.07
C TRP A 51 -9.92 -9.20 -9.06
N ASP A 52 -8.92 -9.97 -8.60
CA ASP A 52 -8.06 -10.83 -9.44
C ASP A 52 -7.47 -10.05 -10.63
N ALA A 53 -7.06 -8.80 -10.34
CA ALA A 53 -6.55 -7.82 -11.29
C ALA A 53 -5.17 -8.17 -11.84
N ILE A 54 -4.36 -8.87 -11.04
CA ILE A 54 -2.99 -9.28 -11.36
C ILE A 54 -3.01 -10.80 -11.48
N LYS A 55 -2.90 -11.32 -12.71
CA LYS A 55 -3.00 -12.77 -12.96
C LYS A 55 -1.66 -13.48 -12.87
N LYS A 56 -0.59 -12.74 -13.12
CA LYS A 56 0.78 -13.25 -13.15
C LYS A 56 1.28 -13.64 -11.76
N ASP A 57 0.92 -12.84 -10.77
CA ASP A 57 1.08 -13.18 -9.37
C ASP A 57 -0.24 -12.90 -8.64
N ARG A 58 -0.82 -13.95 -8.06
CA ARG A 58 -2.11 -13.81 -7.39
C ARG A 58 -1.97 -13.19 -6.01
N ASP A 59 -0.79 -13.28 -5.39
CA ASP A 59 -0.53 -12.73 -4.06
C ASP A 59 -0.56 -11.20 -4.08
N ASP A 60 -0.04 -10.59 -5.16
CA ASP A 60 -0.05 -9.14 -5.39
C ASP A 60 -1.47 -8.51 -5.36
N ASN A 61 -2.52 -9.31 -5.58
CA ASN A 61 -3.89 -8.80 -5.51
C ASN A 61 -4.25 -8.28 -4.12
N LYS A 62 -3.61 -8.74 -3.03
CA LYS A 62 -3.87 -8.22 -1.68
C LYS A 62 -3.66 -6.71 -1.61
N PHE A 63 -2.65 -6.19 -2.30
CA PHE A 63 -2.39 -4.75 -2.38
C PHE A 63 -3.38 -4.03 -3.27
N PHE A 64 -3.69 -4.60 -4.44
CA PHE A 64 -4.65 -4.00 -5.37
C PHE A 64 -6.05 -3.91 -4.75
N ASP A 65 -6.51 -4.97 -4.09
CA ASP A 65 -7.83 -5.03 -3.48
C ASP A 65 -7.96 -4.00 -2.35
N VAL A 66 -6.94 -3.84 -1.50
CA VAL A 66 -6.92 -2.79 -0.46
C VAL A 66 -6.90 -1.39 -1.09
N ALA A 67 -6.16 -1.19 -2.18
CA ALA A 67 -6.14 0.09 -2.91
C ALA A 67 -7.54 0.49 -3.39
N VAL A 68 -8.28 -0.47 -3.94
CA VAL A 68 -9.64 -0.24 -4.43
C VAL A 68 -10.62 0.04 -3.30
N VAL A 69 -10.65 -0.81 -2.27
CA VAL A 69 -11.61 -0.66 -1.16
C VAL A 69 -11.34 0.61 -0.36
N SER A 70 -10.07 0.96 -0.15
CA SER A 70 -9.66 2.17 0.58
C SER A 70 -9.78 3.44 -0.26
N SER A 71 -10.13 3.33 -1.55
CA SER A 71 -10.21 4.46 -2.50
C SER A 71 -8.95 5.33 -2.46
N VAL A 72 -7.77 4.70 -2.47
CA VAL A 72 -6.50 5.42 -2.38
C VAL A 72 -6.28 6.28 -3.61
N HIS A 73 -5.55 7.38 -3.44
CA HIS A 73 -5.13 8.20 -4.57
C HIS A 73 -4.07 7.48 -5.41
N TYR A 74 -3.15 6.77 -4.75
CA TYR A 74 -2.01 6.13 -5.40
C TYR A 74 -1.73 4.72 -4.86
N LEU A 75 -1.41 3.80 -5.76
CA LEU A 75 -0.71 2.56 -5.43
C LEU A 75 0.75 2.76 -5.83
N VAL A 76 1.63 2.82 -4.84
CA VAL A 76 3.05 3.10 -5.04
C VAL A 76 3.80 1.78 -5.08
N THR A 77 4.40 1.47 -6.23
CA THR A 77 5.20 0.25 -6.39
C THR A 77 6.21 0.41 -7.52
N ASN A 78 7.35 -0.26 -7.37
CA ASN A 78 8.33 -0.43 -8.43
C ASN A 78 8.19 -1.75 -9.19
N ASP A 79 7.30 -2.64 -8.74
CA ASP A 79 7.02 -3.94 -9.35
C ASP A 79 6.22 -3.78 -10.66
N LYS A 80 6.64 -4.51 -11.69
CA LYS A 80 6.00 -4.56 -13.00
C LYS A 80 4.80 -5.50 -13.05
N HIS A 81 4.57 -6.36 -12.06
CA HIS A 81 3.36 -7.19 -11.99
C HIS A 81 2.07 -6.35 -12.02
N PHE A 82 2.12 -5.17 -11.40
CA PHE A 82 1.01 -4.21 -11.36
C PHE A 82 0.74 -3.52 -12.72
N ASP A 83 1.59 -3.71 -13.74
CA ASP A 83 1.31 -3.18 -15.09
C ASP A 83 0.07 -3.84 -15.73
N GLU A 84 -0.35 -5.01 -15.25
CA GLU A 84 -1.63 -5.62 -15.67
C GLU A 84 -2.83 -4.79 -15.23
N ALA A 85 -2.81 -4.35 -13.97
CA ALA A 85 -3.86 -3.56 -13.37
C ALA A 85 -3.99 -2.16 -14.02
N LYS A 86 -2.89 -1.59 -14.54
CA LYS A 86 -2.93 -0.32 -15.31
C LYS A 86 -3.82 -0.39 -16.56
N ARG A 87 -4.04 -1.58 -17.12
CA ARG A 87 -4.86 -1.79 -18.33
C ARG A 87 -6.35 -1.96 -18.03
N LEU A 88 -6.73 -2.09 -16.76
CA LEU A 88 -8.13 -2.25 -16.37
C LEU A 88 -8.91 -0.96 -16.64
N LYS A 89 -10.10 -1.11 -17.24
CA LYS A 89 -11.05 0.01 -17.37
C LYS A 89 -11.75 0.31 -16.05
N PHE A 90 -11.93 -0.73 -15.23
CA PHE A 90 -12.52 -0.66 -13.90
C PHE A 90 -12.15 -1.92 -13.12
N PRO A 91 -11.86 -1.83 -11.81
CA PRO A 91 -11.62 -0.61 -11.04
C PRO A 91 -10.30 0.04 -11.45
N LYS A 92 -10.23 1.38 -11.38
CA LYS A 92 -9.06 2.14 -11.83
C LYS A 92 -8.32 2.71 -10.63
N ILE A 93 -7.02 2.44 -10.56
CA ILE A 93 -6.09 2.94 -9.53
C ILE A 93 -4.90 3.61 -10.21
N HIS A 94 -4.42 4.73 -9.66
CA HIS A 94 -3.19 5.36 -10.15
C HIS A 94 -1.98 4.65 -9.59
N ILE A 95 -1.38 3.79 -10.42
CA ILE A 95 -0.18 3.04 -10.06
C ILE A 95 1.04 3.85 -10.50
N ILE A 96 1.85 4.30 -9.54
CA ILE A 96 3.02 5.16 -9.75
C ILE A 96 4.26 4.57 -9.08
N ARG A 97 5.44 5.05 -9.50
CA ARG A 97 6.70 4.67 -8.85
C ARG A 97 6.98 5.52 -7.62
N SER A 98 7.85 5.02 -6.74
CA SER A 98 8.27 5.74 -5.54
C SER A 98 8.89 7.10 -5.86
N GLU A 99 9.68 7.19 -6.93
CA GLU A 99 10.31 8.46 -7.36
C GLU A 99 9.26 9.50 -7.81
N GLU A 100 8.20 9.03 -8.50
CA GLU A 100 7.10 9.89 -8.92
C GLU A 100 6.31 10.40 -7.70
N PHE A 101 6.08 9.54 -6.72
CA PHE A 101 5.41 9.90 -5.47
C PHE A 101 6.20 10.96 -4.68
N MET A 102 7.52 10.83 -4.60
CA MET A 102 8.39 11.84 -3.98
C MET A 102 8.29 13.20 -4.68
N GLY A 103 8.14 13.23 -6.01
CA GLY A 103 7.86 14.45 -6.75
C GLY A 103 6.55 15.11 -6.31
N ILE A 104 5.48 14.32 -6.19
CA ILE A 104 4.14 14.78 -5.76
C ILE A 104 4.19 15.41 -4.36
N LEU A 105 4.93 14.79 -3.43
CA LEU A 105 5.08 15.34 -2.08
C LEU A 105 5.84 16.67 -2.05
N ASN A 106 6.89 16.81 -2.88
CA ASN A 106 7.69 18.03 -2.93
C ASN A 106 6.95 19.21 -3.57
N ASP A 107 6.04 18.94 -4.51
CA ASP A 107 5.28 19.96 -5.22
C ASP A 107 4.18 20.62 -4.34
N ASN A 108 3.93 20.13 -3.12
CA ASN A 108 2.95 20.64 -2.14
C ASN A 108 1.52 20.90 -2.67
N ASN A 109 1.18 20.34 -3.84
CA ASN A 109 -0.10 20.58 -4.52
C ASN A 109 -1.22 19.62 -4.08
N PHE A 110 -0.93 18.69 -3.17
CA PHE A 110 -1.87 17.69 -2.69
C PHE A 110 -1.83 17.60 -1.17
N ASP A 111 -2.88 18.08 -0.51
CA ASP A 111 -3.03 17.95 0.94
C ASP A 111 -3.30 16.48 1.32
N ASN A 112 -2.31 15.85 1.95
CA ASN A 112 -2.41 14.56 2.62
C ASN A 112 -2.97 13.39 1.75
N PRO A 113 -2.30 13.03 0.63
CA PRO A 113 -2.73 11.93 -0.21
C PRO A 113 -2.74 10.59 0.52
N THR A 114 -3.83 9.84 0.39
CA THR A 114 -3.87 8.41 0.76
C THR A 114 -3.21 7.53 -0.30
N LEU A 115 -2.37 6.60 0.13
CA LEU A 115 -1.70 5.62 -0.73
C LEU A 115 -1.70 4.22 -0.14
N ILE A 116 -1.35 3.23 -0.97
CA ILE A 116 -0.84 1.94 -0.51
C ILE A 116 0.58 1.75 -1.06
N GLU A 117 1.48 1.24 -0.23
CA GLU A 117 2.83 0.85 -0.65
C GLU A 117 2.88 -0.65 -0.86
N VAL A 118 3.57 -1.08 -1.91
CA VAL A 118 3.96 -2.47 -2.12
C VAL A 118 5.44 -2.59 -1.79
N SER A 119 5.77 -3.44 -0.81
CA SER A 119 7.15 -3.69 -0.33
C SER A 119 7.99 -4.50 -1.30
#